data_AF-A0A9W7FVQ3-F1
#
_entry.id   AF-A0A9W7FVQ3-F1
#
_cell.length_a   1.000
_cell.length_b   1.000
_cell.length_c   1.000
_cell.angle_alpha   90.00
_cell.angle_beta   90.00
_cell.angle_gamma   90.00
#
_symmetry.space_group_name_H-M   'P 1'
#
loop_
_entity.id
_entity.type
_entity.pdbx_description
1 polymer ?
#
loop_
_entity_poly.entity_id
_entity_poly.type
_entity_poly.pdbx_seq_one_letter_code
_entity_poly.pdbx_strand_id
1 'polypeptide(L)'
;MNFFGRKRESKPVPRKGGGGATVPTDTIQTLKASLVTLDKREDHIQKKMDAMVEEAKKKLKAKDKKGALFAMKRKKMYESEIEKIMGSKMTLETQIMSLESSVQNMETFRAMKAGKDAMASVRKNVDVDNVDEMMDDIREEMDTANEISEAIGRPVDGDTYDEDELLGELNMLEEEDLEDQLLTPAVAAPAPKLNLPDAPIGGLESKEAEDEDERALRELEASLAM
;
A
#
# COMPACT_ATOMS: atom_id res chain seq x y z
N MET A 1 -61.84 41.72 15.68
CA MET A 1 -60.41 42.00 15.42
C MET A 1 -59.65 40.69 15.46
N ASN A 2 -58.88 40.42 14.39
CA ASN A 2 -57.66 39.62 14.30
C ASN A 2 -57.62 38.18 14.88
N PHE A 3 -56.85 37.23 14.35
CA PHE A 3 -56.14 36.93 13.10
C PHE A 3 -55.34 35.65 13.48
N PHE A 4 -54.99 34.79 12.52
CA PHE A 4 -54.03 33.66 12.62
C PHE A 4 -54.46 32.32 13.24
N GLY A 5 -54.34 31.27 12.40
CA GLY A 5 -53.64 30.04 12.83
C GLY A 5 -54.37 28.70 12.68
N ARG A 6 -54.74 28.28 11.45
CA ARG A 6 -55.01 26.84 11.20
C ARG A 6 -53.71 26.06 11.41
N LYS A 7 -53.59 25.34 12.52
CA LYS A 7 -52.56 24.32 12.74
C LYS A 7 -52.85 23.15 11.79
N ARG A 8 -52.08 23.03 10.71
CA ARG A 8 -52.07 21.80 9.90
C ARG A 8 -51.50 20.68 10.78
N GLU A 9 -52.32 19.69 11.11
CA GLU A 9 -51.81 18.41 11.63
C GLU A 9 -51.00 17.73 10.52
N SER A 10 -49.68 17.78 10.64
CA SER A 10 -48.78 16.95 9.85
C SER A 10 -48.88 15.52 10.37
N LYS A 11 -49.57 14.63 9.62
CA LYS A 11 -49.46 13.19 9.83
C LYS A 11 -47.98 12.79 9.79
N PRO A 12 -47.51 11.89 10.68
CA PRO A 12 -46.13 11.44 10.65
C PRO A 12 -45.90 10.71 9.34
N VAL A 13 -45.01 11.23 8.51
CA VAL A 13 -44.52 10.54 7.33
C VAL A 13 -43.79 9.29 7.85
N PRO A 14 -44.07 8.08 7.33
CA PRO A 14 -43.29 6.92 7.71
C PRO A 14 -41.88 7.17 7.18
N ARG A 15 -40.93 7.40 8.11
CA ARG A 15 -39.50 7.30 7.79
C ARG A 15 -39.31 5.90 7.26
N LYS A 16 -39.07 5.78 5.95
CA LYS A 16 -38.59 4.57 5.30
C LYS A 16 -37.15 4.36 5.79
N GLY A 17 -37.03 3.90 7.03
CA GLY A 17 -35.81 3.37 7.62
C GLY A 17 -35.53 2.05 6.91
N GLY A 18 -34.76 2.15 5.84
CA GLY A 18 -34.40 1.03 4.98
C GLY A 18 -33.12 1.33 4.20
N GLY A 19 -32.17 2.02 4.83
CA GLY A 19 -30.77 1.81 4.54
C GLY A 19 -30.29 0.88 5.64
N GLY A 20 -30.25 -0.43 5.38
CA GLY A 20 -29.56 -1.33 6.29
C GLY A 20 -28.17 -0.75 6.49
N ALA A 21 -27.78 -0.49 7.74
CA ALA A 21 -26.43 -0.07 8.04
C ALA A 21 -25.52 -1.14 7.41
N THR A 22 -24.85 -0.81 6.31
CA THR A 22 -23.87 -1.70 5.72
C THR A 22 -22.87 -1.96 6.82
N VAL A 23 -22.65 -3.24 7.13
CA VAL A 23 -21.67 -3.58 8.15
C VAL A 23 -20.35 -2.97 7.67
N PRO A 24 -19.55 -2.31 8.53
CA PRO A 24 -18.30 -1.69 8.11
C PRO A 24 -17.42 -2.63 7.27
N THR A 25 -17.45 -3.93 7.59
CA THR A 25 -16.81 -5.02 6.83
C THR A 25 -17.30 -5.15 5.38
N ASP A 26 -18.61 -5.07 5.14
CA ASP A 26 -19.20 -5.17 3.80
C ASP A 26 -18.83 -3.94 2.96
N THR A 27 -18.75 -2.79 3.60
CA THR A 27 -18.31 -1.54 2.98
C THR A 27 -16.83 -1.64 2.58
N ILE A 28 -15.97 -2.13 3.48
CA ILE A 28 -14.55 -2.39 3.19
C ILE A 28 -14.41 -3.34 2.00
N GLN A 29 -15.17 -4.44 1.94
CA GLN A 29 -15.14 -5.36 0.80
C GLN A 29 -15.54 -4.68 -0.52
N THR A 30 -16.56 -3.82 -0.48
CA THR A 30 -17.01 -3.06 -1.65
C THR A 30 -15.93 -2.09 -2.15
N LEU A 31 -15.23 -1.41 -1.24
CA LEU A 31 -14.11 -0.53 -1.57
C LEU A 31 -12.94 -1.32 -2.16
N LYS A 32 -12.58 -2.46 -1.58
CA LYS A 32 -11.54 -3.37 -2.10
C LYS A 32 -11.89 -3.91 -3.50
N ALA A 33 -13.14 -4.27 -3.75
CA ALA A 33 -13.61 -4.67 -5.08
C ALA A 33 -13.53 -3.52 -6.11
N SER A 34 -13.78 -2.29 -5.65
CA SER A 34 -13.64 -1.09 -6.47
C SER A 34 -12.18 -0.82 -6.85
N LEU A 35 -11.23 -1.02 -5.93
CA LEU A 35 -9.79 -0.95 -6.21
C LEU A 35 -9.38 -1.93 -7.32
N VAL A 36 -9.77 -3.21 -7.21
CA VAL A 36 -9.49 -4.22 -8.25
C VAL A 36 -10.06 -3.83 -9.61
N THR A 37 -11.20 -3.13 -9.62
CA THR A 37 -11.80 -2.63 -10.86
C THR A 37 -11.00 -1.46 -11.45
N LEU A 38 -10.50 -0.57 -10.59
CA LEU A 38 -9.62 0.53 -11.00
C LEU A 38 -8.27 0.00 -11.53
N ASP A 39 -7.68 -1.01 -10.92
CA ASP A 39 -6.44 -1.66 -11.40
C ASP A 39 -6.62 -2.21 -12.82
N LYS A 40 -7.70 -2.96 -13.05
CA LYS A 40 -8.01 -3.49 -14.39
C LYS A 40 -8.24 -2.38 -15.41
N ARG A 41 -8.79 -1.24 -14.98
CA ARG A 41 -8.98 -0.08 -15.85
C ARG A 41 -7.64 0.57 -16.17
N GLU A 42 -6.79 0.78 -15.16
CA GLU A 42 -5.42 1.28 -15.31
C GLU A 42 -4.64 0.44 -16.33
N ASP A 43 -4.61 -0.88 -16.18
CA ASP A 43 -3.98 -1.82 -17.12
C ASP A 43 -4.51 -1.66 -18.55
N HIS A 44 -5.82 -1.50 -18.68
CA HIS A 44 -6.45 -1.34 -19.99
C HIS A 44 -6.06 -0.01 -20.65
N ILE A 45 -5.98 1.08 -19.88
CA ILE A 45 -5.54 2.38 -20.36
C ILE A 45 -4.04 2.36 -20.70
N GLN A 46 -3.21 1.67 -19.91
CA GLN A 46 -1.79 1.49 -20.20
C GLN A 46 -1.58 0.78 -21.54
N LYS A 47 -2.30 -0.31 -21.81
CA LYS A 47 -2.27 -1.00 -23.11
C LYS A 47 -2.67 -0.09 -24.27
N LYS A 48 -3.63 0.82 -24.06
CA LYS A 48 -4.01 1.83 -25.06
C LYS A 48 -2.91 2.85 -25.29
N MET A 49 -2.19 3.27 -24.24
CA MET A 49 -1.03 4.15 -24.39
C MET A 49 0.07 3.49 -25.22
N ASP A 50 0.40 2.23 -24.96
CA ASP A 50 1.41 1.49 -25.72
C ASP A 50 1.00 1.38 -27.19
N ALA A 51 -0.28 1.11 -27.46
CA ALA A 51 -0.82 1.10 -28.82
C ALA A 51 -0.70 2.48 -29.51
N MET A 52 -0.90 3.59 -28.80
CA MET A 52 -0.71 4.94 -29.35
C MET A 52 0.77 5.22 -29.67
N VAL A 53 1.69 4.73 -28.85
CA VAL A 53 3.14 4.83 -29.12
C VAL A 53 3.50 4.07 -30.40
N GLU A 54 3.01 2.84 -30.55
CA GLU A 54 3.25 2.04 -31.75
C GLU A 54 2.61 2.66 -33.00
N GLU A 55 1.41 3.22 -32.88
CA GLU A 55 0.77 3.98 -33.96
C GLU A 55 1.60 5.21 -34.37
N ALA A 56 2.11 5.97 -33.39
CA ALA A 56 2.95 7.13 -33.64
C ALA A 56 4.25 6.74 -34.38
N LYS A 57 4.92 5.67 -33.93
CA LYS A 57 6.12 5.13 -34.60
C LYS A 57 5.82 4.71 -36.05
N LYS A 58 4.72 4.00 -36.29
CA LYS A 58 4.30 3.59 -37.65
C LYS A 58 4.07 4.79 -38.56
N LYS A 59 3.37 5.82 -38.07
CA LYS A 59 3.12 7.05 -38.85
C LYS A 59 4.38 7.85 -39.13
N LEU A 60 5.33 7.91 -38.18
CA LEU A 60 6.63 8.52 -38.43
C LEU A 60 7.42 7.79 -39.52
N LYS A 61 7.43 6.44 -39.52
CA LYS A 61 8.04 5.64 -40.60
C LYS A 61 7.40 5.93 -41.96
N ALA A 62 6.09 6.18 -41.99
CA ALA A 62 5.36 6.62 -43.19
C ALA A 62 5.53 8.12 -43.54
N LYS A 63 6.41 8.85 -42.84
CA LYS A 63 6.62 10.31 -42.97
C LYS A 63 5.37 11.16 -42.66
N ASP A 64 4.35 10.60 -42.04
CA ASP A 64 3.15 11.32 -41.58
C ASP A 64 3.37 11.89 -40.17
N LYS A 65 4.02 13.05 -40.12
CA LYS A 65 4.27 13.77 -38.85
C LYS A 65 2.98 14.23 -38.16
N LYS A 66 1.95 14.63 -38.92
CA LYS A 66 0.70 15.13 -38.35
C LYS A 66 -0.08 14.01 -37.65
N GLY A 67 -0.17 12.85 -38.28
CA GLY A 67 -0.85 11.71 -37.69
C GLY A 67 -0.08 11.12 -36.51
N ALA A 68 1.26 11.16 -36.51
CA ALA A 68 2.07 10.78 -35.36
C ALA A 68 1.83 11.72 -34.16
N LEU A 69 1.80 13.04 -34.40
CA LEU A 69 1.45 14.03 -33.37
C LEU A 69 0.06 13.77 -32.78
N PHE A 70 -0.91 13.41 -33.62
CA PHE A 70 -2.26 13.08 -33.16
C PHE A 70 -2.31 11.82 -32.28
N ALA A 71 -1.53 10.78 -32.60
CA ALA A 71 -1.39 9.60 -31.74
C ALA A 71 -0.74 9.96 -30.39
N MET A 72 0.31 10.78 -30.39
CA MET A 72 0.94 11.26 -29.15
C MET A 72 -0.01 12.12 -28.28
N LYS A 73 -0.86 12.95 -28.90
CA LYS A 73 -1.91 13.70 -28.16
C LYS A 73 -2.90 12.76 -27.47
N ARG A 74 -3.32 11.68 -28.14
CA ARG A 74 -4.18 10.66 -27.52
C ARG A 74 -3.48 9.93 -26.37
N LYS A 75 -2.18 9.60 -26.51
CA LYS A 75 -1.38 9.06 -25.40
C LYS A 75 -1.44 9.98 -24.18
N LYS A 76 -1.20 11.29 -24.35
CA LYS A 76 -1.28 12.27 -23.25
C LYS A 76 -2.66 12.34 -22.58
N MET A 77 -3.74 12.14 -23.32
CA MET A 77 -5.09 12.08 -22.74
C MET A 77 -5.25 10.84 -21.84
N TYR A 78 -4.67 9.70 -22.24
CA TYR A 78 -4.66 8.48 -21.43
C TYR A 78 -3.76 8.60 -20.20
N GLU A 79 -2.61 9.27 -20.29
CA GLU A 79 -1.76 9.59 -19.13
C GLU A 79 -2.55 10.36 -18.06
N SER A 80 -3.28 11.40 -18.46
CA SER A 80 -4.14 12.15 -17.55
C SER A 80 -5.31 11.32 -16.98
N GLU A 81 -5.75 10.28 -17.69
CA GLU A 81 -6.75 9.34 -17.16
C GLU A 81 -6.13 8.42 -16.09
N ILE A 82 -4.90 7.93 -16.29
CA ILE A 82 -4.15 7.16 -15.29
C ILE A 82 -3.94 7.98 -14.01
N GLU A 83 -3.48 9.24 -14.12
CA GLU A 83 -3.29 10.12 -12.95
C GLU A 83 -4.57 10.24 -12.10
N LYS A 84 -5.74 10.35 -12.75
CA LYS A 84 -7.04 10.39 -12.05
C LYS A 84 -7.39 9.07 -11.38
N ILE A 85 -7.07 7.95 -12.03
CA ILE A 85 -7.27 6.61 -11.46
C ILE A 85 -6.38 6.43 -10.23
N MET A 86 -5.10 6.81 -10.31
CA MET A 86 -4.18 6.77 -9.17
C MET A 86 -4.69 7.59 -7.98
N GLY A 87 -5.12 8.84 -8.21
CA GLY A 87 -5.71 9.65 -7.14
C GLY A 87 -6.99 9.06 -6.54
N SER A 88 -7.80 8.39 -7.36
CA SER A 88 -8.99 7.67 -6.89
C SER A 88 -8.62 6.45 -6.04
N LYS A 89 -7.60 5.68 -6.44
CA LYS A 89 -7.09 4.53 -5.68
C LYS A 89 -6.59 4.95 -4.29
N MET A 90 -5.75 5.98 -4.22
CA MET A 90 -5.24 6.53 -2.94
C MET A 90 -6.37 6.99 -2.02
N THR A 91 -7.42 7.59 -2.58
CA THR A 91 -8.60 8.00 -1.80
C THR A 91 -9.33 6.79 -1.22
N LEU A 92 -9.52 5.72 -2.00
CA LEU A 92 -10.18 4.49 -1.54
C LEU A 92 -9.34 3.76 -0.49
N GLU A 93 -8.02 3.71 -0.65
CA GLU A 93 -7.11 3.10 0.32
C GLU A 93 -7.18 3.81 1.67
N THR A 94 -7.10 5.15 1.67
CA THR A 94 -7.28 5.96 2.88
C THR A 94 -8.63 5.68 3.56
N GLN A 95 -9.71 5.53 2.77
CA GLN A 95 -11.03 5.21 3.30
C GLN A 95 -11.10 3.80 3.92
N ILE A 96 -10.46 2.81 3.30
CA ILE A 96 -10.36 1.45 3.83
C ILE A 96 -9.63 1.47 5.18
N MET A 97 -8.48 2.12 5.27
CA MET A 97 -7.71 2.23 6.51
C MET A 97 -8.52 2.90 7.62
N SER A 98 -9.23 3.99 7.31
CA SER A 98 -10.08 4.70 8.27
C SER A 98 -11.24 3.83 8.78
N LEU A 99 -11.86 3.02 7.90
CA LEU A 99 -12.90 2.09 8.28
C LEU A 99 -12.37 0.94 9.12
N GLU A 100 -11.21 0.39 8.78
CA GLU A 100 -10.54 -0.67 9.55
C GLU A 100 -10.20 -0.18 10.97
N SER A 101 -9.63 1.02 11.10
CA SER A 101 -9.42 1.68 12.40
C SER A 101 -10.74 1.90 13.17
N SER A 102 -11.80 2.30 12.48
CA SER A 102 -13.13 2.49 13.09
C SER A 102 -13.70 1.17 13.63
N VAL A 103 -13.48 0.06 12.93
CA VAL A 103 -13.89 -1.28 13.40
C VAL A 103 -13.14 -1.65 14.67
N GLN A 104 -11.82 -1.45 14.71
CA GLN A 104 -11.02 -1.70 15.90
C GLN A 104 -11.46 -0.83 17.09
N ASN A 105 -11.70 0.46 16.86
CA ASN A 105 -12.20 1.37 17.90
C ASN A 105 -13.57 0.93 18.45
N MET A 106 -14.45 0.42 17.59
CA MET A 106 -15.73 -0.16 18.01
C MET A 106 -15.54 -1.39 18.90
N GLU A 107 -14.57 -2.26 18.60
CA GLU A 107 -14.27 -3.44 19.42
C GLU A 107 -13.73 -3.04 20.79
N THR A 108 -12.80 -2.08 20.84
CA THR A 108 -12.31 -1.50 22.10
C THR A 108 -13.46 -0.92 22.92
N PHE A 109 -14.37 -0.16 22.29
CA PHE A 109 -15.55 0.39 22.96
C PHE A 109 -16.49 -0.70 23.49
N ARG A 110 -16.68 -1.80 22.74
CA ARG A 110 -17.47 -2.95 23.20
C ARG A 110 -16.84 -3.61 24.43
N ALA A 111 -15.52 -3.77 24.45
CA ALA A 111 -14.79 -4.30 25.60
C ALA A 111 -14.92 -3.39 26.83
N MET A 112 -14.75 -2.07 26.66
CA MET A 112 -14.97 -1.09 27.72
C MET A 112 -16.39 -1.15 28.29
N LYS A 113 -17.40 -1.26 27.41
CA LYS A 113 -18.79 -1.41 27.84
C LYS A 113 -19.02 -2.68 28.64
N ALA A 114 -18.47 -3.82 28.18
CA ALA A 114 -18.56 -5.09 28.90
C ALA A 114 -17.90 -5.00 30.29
N GLY A 115 -16.72 -4.38 30.39
CA GLY A 115 -16.05 -4.12 31.66
C GLY A 115 -16.90 -3.25 32.61
N LYS A 116 -17.48 -2.16 32.08
CA LYS A 116 -18.37 -1.28 32.85
C LYS A 116 -19.63 -2.00 33.34
N ASP A 117 -20.24 -2.85 32.52
CA ASP A 117 -21.43 -3.62 32.91
C ASP A 117 -21.08 -4.72 33.94
N ALA A 118 -19.92 -5.37 33.83
CA ALA A 118 -19.41 -6.31 34.83
C ALA A 118 -19.16 -5.62 36.19
N MET A 119 -18.51 -4.46 36.18
CA MET A 119 -18.27 -3.66 37.39
C MET A 119 -19.58 -3.20 38.05
N ALA A 120 -20.58 -2.81 37.25
CA ALA A 120 -21.91 -2.47 37.77
C ALA A 120 -22.61 -3.69 38.41
N SER A 121 -22.44 -4.89 37.85
CA SER A 121 -22.98 -6.12 38.43
C SER A 121 -22.30 -6.50 39.74
N VAL A 122 -20.97 -6.36 39.83
CA VAL A 122 -20.23 -6.58 41.10
C VAL A 122 -20.75 -5.64 42.17
N ARG A 123 -20.85 -4.33 41.88
CA ARG A 123 -21.39 -3.32 42.82
C ARG A 123 -22.81 -3.60 43.30
N LYS A 124 -23.65 -4.23 42.48
CA LYS A 124 -25.02 -4.58 42.84
C LYS A 124 -25.11 -5.82 43.75
N ASN A 125 -24.12 -6.71 43.66
CA ASN A 125 -24.07 -7.96 44.44
C ASN A 125 -23.28 -7.83 45.75
N VAL A 126 -22.53 -6.74 45.93
CA VAL A 126 -21.94 -6.36 47.22
C VAL A 126 -22.97 -5.51 47.96
N ASP A 127 -23.51 -6.05 49.05
CA ASP A 127 -24.53 -5.43 49.90
C ASP A 127 -24.06 -4.06 50.44
N VAL A 128 -24.97 -3.10 50.58
CA VAL A 128 -24.68 -1.68 50.90
C VAL A 128 -23.89 -1.49 52.21
N ASP A 129 -23.98 -2.45 53.14
CA ASP A 129 -23.25 -2.40 54.42
C ASP A 129 -21.76 -2.81 54.30
N ASN A 130 -21.35 -3.50 53.24
CA ASN A 130 -19.94 -3.79 52.91
C ASN A 130 -19.31 -2.72 52.01
N VAL A 131 -20.11 -1.72 51.56
CA VAL A 131 -19.65 -0.71 50.61
C VAL A 131 -18.72 0.30 51.26
N ASP A 132 -18.90 0.65 52.54
CA ASP A 132 -18.00 1.61 53.21
C ASP A 132 -16.59 1.03 53.39
N GLU A 133 -16.48 -0.22 53.84
CA GLU A 133 -15.18 -0.92 53.99
C GLU A 133 -14.55 -1.18 52.61
N MET A 134 -15.35 -1.59 51.63
CA MET A 134 -14.88 -1.76 50.24
C MET A 134 -14.54 -0.43 49.54
N MET A 135 -15.16 0.70 49.91
CA MET A 135 -14.83 2.01 49.34
C MET A 135 -13.53 2.58 49.92
N ASP A 136 -13.21 2.26 51.17
CA ASP A 136 -11.90 2.55 51.74
C ASP A 136 -10.82 1.66 51.11
N ASP A 137 -11.07 0.36 50.94
CA ASP A 137 -10.16 -0.54 50.18
C ASP A 137 -9.99 -0.09 48.72
N ILE A 138 -11.07 0.36 48.05
CA ILE A 138 -11.02 0.87 46.67
C ILE A 138 -10.25 2.19 46.60
N ARG A 139 -10.30 3.06 47.62
CA ARG A 139 -9.50 4.29 47.65
C ARG A 139 -8.02 3.95 47.78
N GLU A 140 -7.67 3.00 48.64
CA GLU A 140 -6.29 2.53 48.82
C GLU A 140 -5.77 1.85 47.52
N GLU A 141 -6.59 1.05 46.86
CA GLU A 141 -6.28 0.44 45.54
C GLU A 141 -6.23 1.48 44.41
N MET A 142 -7.10 2.49 44.40
CA MET A 142 -7.04 3.56 43.40
C MET A 142 -5.82 4.45 43.58
N ASP A 143 -5.43 4.75 44.81
CA ASP A 143 -4.19 5.49 45.10
C ASP A 143 -2.97 4.66 44.68
N THR A 144 -2.98 3.34 44.93
CA THR A 144 -1.94 2.42 44.45
C THR A 144 -1.91 2.34 42.91
N ALA A 145 -3.07 2.24 42.25
CA ALA A 145 -3.18 2.21 40.81
C ALA A 145 -2.78 3.53 40.14
N ASN A 146 -3.01 4.67 40.82
CA ASN A 146 -2.51 5.97 40.43
C ASN A 146 -0.99 6.05 40.61
N GLU A 147 -0.43 5.55 41.71
CA GLU A 147 1.03 5.45 41.91
C GLU A 147 1.69 4.56 40.85
N ILE A 148 1.04 3.45 40.47
CA ILE A 148 1.50 2.56 39.40
C ILE A 148 1.37 3.24 38.04
N SER A 149 0.26 3.92 37.76
CA SER A 149 0.07 4.68 36.51
C SER A 149 1.01 5.88 36.43
N GLU A 150 1.40 6.48 37.54
CA GLU A 150 2.40 7.56 37.59
C GLU A 150 3.82 7.00 37.45
N ALA A 151 4.08 5.78 37.96
CA ALA A 151 5.33 5.06 37.75
C ALA A 151 5.50 4.53 36.32
N ILE A 152 4.41 4.09 35.67
CA ILE A 152 4.39 3.58 34.28
C ILE A 152 4.21 4.72 33.27
N GLY A 153 3.45 5.76 33.63
CA GLY A 153 3.16 6.94 32.81
C GLY A 153 4.25 8.00 32.84
N ARG A 154 5.33 7.79 33.61
CA ARG A 154 6.62 8.44 33.34
C ARG A 154 7.05 7.99 31.94
N PRO A 155 7.03 8.87 30.92
CA PRO A 155 7.38 8.47 29.57
C PRO A 155 8.83 7.99 29.58
N VAL A 156 9.05 6.69 29.33
CA VAL A 156 10.33 6.21 28.83
C VAL A 156 10.26 6.49 27.34
N ASP A 157 10.68 7.70 27.00
CA ASP A 157 10.78 8.27 25.66
C ASP A 157 9.45 8.52 24.95
N GLY A 158 9.24 9.79 24.61
CA GLY A 158 8.03 10.26 23.94
C GLY A 158 8.02 9.82 22.48
N ASP A 159 7.03 9.03 22.11
CA ASP A 159 6.68 8.73 20.72
C ASP A 159 6.20 10.01 20.01
N THR A 160 7.15 10.79 19.54
CA THR A 160 6.99 11.63 18.36
C THR A 160 7.88 11.01 17.29
N TYR A 161 7.29 10.26 16.37
CA TYR A 161 8.00 9.74 15.20
C TYR A 161 8.67 10.91 14.48
N ASP A 162 9.99 10.86 14.37
CA ASP A 162 10.80 11.89 13.71
C ASP A 162 10.71 11.71 12.19
N GLU A 163 10.31 12.76 11.47
CA GLU A 163 10.24 12.73 10.00
C GLU A 163 11.62 12.44 9.39
N ASP A 164 12.71 12.81 10.06
CA ASP A 164 14.07 12.54 9.60
C ASP A 164 14.45 11.05 9.75
N GLU A 165 13.92 10.37 10.79
CA GLU A 165 14.10 8.93 10.99
C GLU A 165 13.34 8.13 9.93
N LEU A 166 12.08 8.52 9.67
CA LEU A 166 11.25 7.91 8.63
C LEU A 166 11.83 8.13 7.22
N LEU A 167 12.44 9.30 6.94
CA LEU A 167 13.16 9.55 5.69
C LEU A 167 14.43 8.69 5.57
N GLY A 168 15.12 8.46 6.69
CA GLY A 168 16.24 7.54 6.76
C GLY A 168 15.84 6.10 6.40
N GLU A 169 14.76 5.60 7.01
CA GLU A 169 14.20 4.28 6.70
C GLU A 169 13.80 4.14 5.23
N LEU A 170 13.16 5.18 4.67
CA LEU A 170 12.79 5.20 3.25
C LEU A 170 14.01 5.11 2.32
N ASN A 171 15.07 5.86 2.61
CA ASN A 171 16.29 5.84 1.80
C ASN A 171 16.98 4.46 1.83
N MET A 172 16.98 3.79 2.99
CA MET A 172 17.54 2.43 3.09
C MET A 172 16.76 1.43 2.24
N LEU A 173 15.42 1.55 2.21
CA LEU A 173 14.58 0.70 1.37
C LEU A 173 14.84 0.93 -0.13
N GLU A 174 15.08 2.18 -0.54
CA GLU A 174 15.44 2.52 -1.93
C GLU A 174 16.82 1.97 -2.34
N GLU A 175 17.79 1.98 -1.41
CA GLU A 175 19.12 1.40 -1.65
C GLU A 175 19.07 -0.12 -1.80
N GLU A 176 18.28 -0.81 -0.98
CA GLU A 176 18.08 -2.27 -1.06
C GLU A 176 17.45 -2.68 -2.42
N ASP A 177 16.42 -1.96 -2.88
CA ASP A 177 15.80 -2.18 -4.19
C ASP A 177 16.78 -1.96 -5.35
N LEU A 178 17.66 -0.95 -5.25
CA LEU A 178 18.69 -0.67 -6.26
C LEU A 178 19.78 -1.74 -6.27
N GLU A 179 20.21 -2.21 -5.09
CA GLU A 179 21.18 -3.30 -4.96
C GLU A 179 20.63 -4.59 -5.56
N ASP A 180 19.38 -4.94 -5.26
CA ASP A 180 18.69 -6.08 -5.86
C ASP A 180 18.61 -5.95 -7.39
N GLN A 181 18.33 -4.76 -7.90
CA GLN A 181 18.28 -4.50 -9.34
C GLN A 181 19.66 -4.58 -10.02
N LEU A 182 20.75 -4.23 -9.32
CA LEU A 182 22.12 -4.36 -9.80
C LEU A 182 22.66 -5.80 -9.71
N LEU A 183 22.18 -6.58 -8.72
CA LEU A 183 22.49 -8.00 -8.55
C LEU A 183 21.69 -8.88 -9.53
N THR A 184 20.59 -8.37 -10.11
CA THR A 184 20.02 -9.00 -11.30
C THR A 184 21.01 -8.85 -12.46
N PRO A 185 21.56 -9.95 -13.02
CA PRO A 185 22.49 -9.83 -14.13
C PRO A 185 21.73 -9.21 -15.30
N ALA A 186 22.17 -8.01 -15.72
CA ALA A 186 21.75 -7.43 -16.97
C ALA A 186 21.91 -8.50 -18.05
N VAL A 187 20.79 -8.94 -18.62
CA VAL A 187 20.82 -9.83 -19.78
C VAL A 187 21.67 -9.11 -20.81
N ALA A 188 22.88 -9.62 -21.05
CA ALA A 188 23.89 -8.93 -21.83
C ALA A 188 23.27 -8.49 -23.16
N ALA A 189 23.07 -7.17 -23.32
CA ALA A 189 22.70 -6.63 -24.61
C ALA A 189 23.81 -7.02 -25.59
N PRO A 190 23.49 -7.53 -26.78
CA PRO A 190 24.51 -7.88 -27.75
C PRO A 190 25.34 -6.64 -28.05
N ALA A 191 26.65 -6.74 -27.83
CA ALA A 191 27.59 -5.63 -28.03
C ALA A 191 27.40 -5.02 -29.44
N PRO A 192 27.41 -3.68 -29.58
CA PRO A 192 27.29 -3.05 -30.88
C PRO A 192 28.48 -3.45 -31.74
N LYS A 193 28.22 -4.08 -32.90
CA LYS A 193 29.25 -4.37 -33.90
C LYS A 193 29.82 -3.05 -34.40
N LEU A 194 30.98 -2.67 -33.88
CA LEU A 194 31.79 -1.59 -34.45
C LEU A 194 32.41 -2.10 -35.75
N ASN A 195 31.97 -1.57 -36.89
CA ASN A 195 32.62 -1.77 -38.18
C ASN A 195 33.91 -0.95 -38.20
N LEU A 196 35.00 -1.55 -37.74
CA LEU A 196 36.35 -1.03 -37.93
C LEU A 196 36.86 -1.50 -39.32
N PRO A 197 37.54 -0.64 -40.09
CA PRO A 197 38.14 -1.03 -41.37
C PRO A 197 39.26 -2.07 -41.16
N ASP A 198 39.35 -3.03 -42.08
CA ASP A 198 40.34 -4.13 -42.03
C ASP A 198 41.78 -3.60 -41.97
N ALA A 199 42.50 -4.00 -40.90
CA ALA A 199 43.93 -3.81 -40.79
C ALA A 199 44.67 -4.90 -41.59
N PRO A 200 45.85 -4.59 -42.18
CA PRO A 200 46.53 -5.52 -43.06
C PRO A 200 47.11 -6.70 -42.27
N ILE A 201 46.84 -7.91 -42.79
CA ILE A 201 47.28 -9.19 -42.23
C ILE A 201 48.79 -9.33 -42.44
N GLY A 202 49.55 -9.16 -41.37
CA GLY A 202 50.97 -9.51 -41.28
C GLY A 202 51.16 -10.50 -40.13
N GLY A 203 51.46 -11.75 -40.47
CA GLY A 203 51.52 -12.85 -39.51
C GLY A 203 52.60 -12.68 -38.45
N LEU A 204 52.22 -12.95 -37.20
CA LEU A 204 53.10 -13.34 -36.10
C LEU A 204 52.37 -14.43 -35.31
N GLU A 205 53.04 -15.57 -35.15
CA GLU A 205 52.56 -16.76 -34.46
C GLU A 205 52.23 -16.46 -32.98
N SER A 206 51.00 -16.78 -32.55
CA SER A 206 50.64 -16.89 -31.14
C SER A 206 50.65 -18.37 -30.74
N LYS A 207 51.62 -18.75 -29.92
CA LYS A 207 51.73 -20.07 -29.28
C LYS A 207 50.51 -20.39 -28.42
N GLU A 208 49.91 -21.55 -28.72
CA GLU A 208 49.39 -22.59 -27.81
C GLU A 208 49.35 -22.19 -26.31
N ALA A 209 48.32 -21.45 -25.89
CA ALA A 209 47.96 -21.30 -24.48
C ALA A 209 46.52 -21.79 -24.20
N GLU A 210 45.67 -21.94 -25.21
CA GLU A 210 44.30 -22.46 -25.05
C GLU A 210 44.21 -24.00 -25.11
N ASP A 211 45.22 -24.67 -25.70
CA ASP A 211 45.21 -26.14 -25.87
C ASP A 211 45.63 -26.92 -24.61
N GLU A 212 46.38 -26.31 -23.68
CA GLU A 212 46.80 -26.99 -22.42
C GLU A 212 45.65 -27.09 -21.42
N ASP A 213 44.86 -26.03 -21.25
CA ASP A 213 43.75 -26.00 -20.29
C ASP A 213 42.61 -26.95 -20.72
N GLU A 214 42.31 -27.02 -22.02
CA GLU A 214 41.30 -27.97 -22.53
C GLU A 214 41.75 -29.43 -22.47
N ARG A 215 43.06 -29.70 -22.58
CA ARG A 215 43.59 -31.06 -22.40
C ARG A 215 43.56 -31.48 -20.94
N ALA A 216 43.94 -30.59 -20.02
CA ALA A 216 43.89 -30.86 -18.59
C ALA A 216 42.45 -31.16 -18.12
N LEU A 217 41.46 -30.46 -18.68
CA LEU A 217 40.05 -30.68 -18.35
C LEU A 217 39.54 -32.05 -18.83
N ARG A 218 39.90 -32.45 -20.06
CA ARG A 218 39.51 -33.74 -20.64
C ARG A 218 40.16 -34.94 -19.93
N GLU A 219 41.39 -34.81 -19.45
CA GLU A 219 42.09 -35.88 -18.73
C GLU A 219 41.51 -36.08 -17.32
N LEU A 220 41.08 -34.99 -16.66
CA LEU A 220 40.41 -35.05 -15.37
C LEU A 220 39.05 -35.76 -15.45
N GLU A 221 38.25 -35.45 -16.47
CA GLU A 221 36.94 -36.10 -16.71
C GLU A 221 37.07 -37.59 -17.01
N ALA A 222 38.11 -37.99 -17.76
CA ALA A 222 38.35 -39.40 -18.08
C ALA A 222 38.77 -40.22 -16.84
N SER A 223 39.47 -39.61 -15.87
CA SER A 223 39.91 -40.28 -14.64
C SER A 223 38.79 -40.52 -13.62
N LEU A 224 37.68 -39.78 -13.71
CA LEU A 224 36.51 -39.89 -12.83
C LEU A 224 35.44 -40.85 -13.36
N ALA A 225 35.58 -41.31 -14.60
CA ALA A 225 34.62 -42.18 -15.29
C ALA A 225 35.04 -43.66 -15.39
N MET A 226 36.18 -44.04 -14.79
CA MET A 226 36.54 -45.44 -14.47
C MET A 226 36.41 -45.71 -12.98
#